data_AF-A0A2E1HNV7-F1
#
_entry.id   AF-A0A2E1HNV7-F1
#
_cell.length_a   1.000
_cell.length_b   1.000
_cell.length_c   1.000
_cell.angle_alpha   90.00
_cell.angle_beta   90.00
_cell.angle_gamma   90.00
#
_symmetry.space_group_name_H-M   'P 1'
#
loop_
_entity.id
_entity.type
_entity.pdbx_description
1 polymer ?
#
loop_
_entity_poly.entity_id
_entity_poly.type
_entity_poly.pdbx_seq_one_letter_code
_entity_poly.pdbx_strand_id
1 'polypeptide(L)'
;MNLGYACINMGLSRDTPRITTNRGMIKKTFLEKGIEYAGKLALENSTDLIKILEWNVKNKIKFFRISSDVFPWASEYKIQDLPEYNTIKKKLGECGNYAKQNGIRLTAHPGPFNVLVSPNEKVVNNTIIDLNIHGEFFDLMDLKRSTYNKINIHCNGVYGDKISAMDRFCRNFKNLSNSVKSRLTVENDDKETMYSVKDLMYIHNKIGIPIVFDYHHHKFCSGGLSEKDALKLAYSTWPKNIKPIVHYSESKAVHEKNNKIRPQAHSDYIKKLPDTYGCDVDIMVESKAKELAILPFI
;
A
#
# COMPACT_ATOMS: atom_id res chain seq x y z
N MET A 1 -7.26 16.18 8.20
CA MET A 1 -6.64 15.57 7.01
C MET A 1 -5.15 15.39 7.28
N ASN A 2 -4.61 14.18 7.18
CA ASN A 2 -3.17 13.94 7.20
C ASN A 2 -2.65 13.70 5.78
N LEU A 3 -1.45 14.19 5.48
CA LEU A 3 -0.70 13.82 4.28
C LEU A 3 0.30 12.70 4.61
N GLY A 4 0.44 11.76 3.69
CA GLY A 4 1.40 10.68 3.79
C GLY A 4 2.15 10.41 2.49
N TYR A 5 3.26 9.68 2.60
CA TYR A 5 4.09 9.27 1.48
C TYR A 5 4.45 7.79 1.59
N ALA A 6 5.06 7.25 0.53
CA ALA A 6 5.21 5.81 0.36
C ALA A 6 6.66 5.29 0.33
N CYS A 7 6.89 4.27 1.16
CA CYS A 7 8.00 3.32 1.19
C CYS A 7 9.36 3.86 1.62
N ILE A 8 9.85 4.93 0.99
CA ILE A 8 11.22 5.43 1.16
C ILE A 8 11.16 6.89 1.57
N ASN A 9 11.98 7.27 2.56
CA ASN A 9 12.28 8.66 2.85
C ASN A 9 13.56 9.04 2.06
N MET A 10 13.44 9.95 1.09
CA MET A 10 14.52 10.33 0.18
C MET A 10 15.69 10.99 0.90
N GLY A 11 15.42 11.86 1.89
CA GLY A 11 16.44 12.47 2.73
C GLY A 11 17.27 11.41 3.48
N LEU A 12 16.59 10.62 4.32
CA LEU A 12 17.22 9.58 5.14
C LEU A 12 17.92 8.49 4.32
N SER A 13 17.42 8.21 3.10
CA SER A 13 18.03 7.23 2.20
C SER A 13 19.39 7.65 1.64
N ARG A 14 19.75 8.94 1.76
CA ARG A 14 21.05 9.51 1.36
C ARG A 14 22.04 9.64 2.52
N ASP A 15 21.60 9.41 3.75
CA ASP A 15 22.48 9.47 4.92
C ASP A 15 23.56 8.39 4.86
N THR A 16 24.62 8.57 5.65
CA THR A 16 25.66 7.58 5.86
C THR A 16 25.77 7.29 7.36
N PRO A 17 25.34 6.10 7.84
CA PRO A 17 24.80 4.98 7.06
C PRO A 17 23.40 5.26 6.49
N ARG A 18 23.10 4.66 5.33
CA ARG A 18 21.78 4.77 4.67
C ARG A 18 20.68 4.24 5.57
N ILE A 19 19.60 4.99 5.72
CA ILE A 19 18.39 4.57 6.46
C ILE A 19 17.30 4.20 5.46
N THR A 20 16.84 2.95 5.47
CA THR A 20 15.79 2.47 4.56
C THR A 20 15.09 1.20 5.05
N THR A 21 13.95 0.85 4.48
CA THR A 21 13.18 -0.37 4.83
C THR A 21 12.96 -1.28 3.62
N ASN A 22 13.85 -1.22 2.64
CA ASN A 22 13.76 -1.96 1.38
C ASN A 22 15.09 -2.56 0.94
N ARG A 23 15.99 -2.84 1.89
CA ARG A 23 17.18 -3.64 1.58
C ARG A 23 16.71 -5.01 1.14
N GLY A 24 17.19 -5.45 -0.01
CA GLY A 24 16.81 -6.72 -0.62
C GLY A 24 18.02 -7.47 -1.16
N MET A 25 17.74 -8.57 -1.82
CA MET A 25 18.74 -9.45 -2.41
C MET A 25 18.18 -10.05 -3.69
N ILE A 26 19.06 -10.44 -4.62
CA ILE A 26 18.64 -11.10 -5.87
C ILE A 26 18.50 -12.61 -5.66
N LYS A 27 17.82 -13.28 -6.60
CA LYS A 27 17.55 -14.73 -6.54
C LYS A 27 18.83 -15.55 -6.34
N LYS A 28 19.89 -15.21 -7.08
CA LYS A 28 21.20 -15.89 -6.97
C LYS A 28 21.71 -15.85 -5.53
N THR A 29 21.72 -14.68 -4.90
CA THR A 29 22.16 -14.52 -3.51
C THR A 29 21.23 -15.25 -2.53
N PHE A 30 19.94 -15.36 -2.82
CA PHE A 30 19.00 -16.14 -1.99
C PHE A 30 19.29 -17.64 -2.06
N LEU A 31 19.54 -18.16 -3.24
CA LEU A 31 19.92 -19.56 -3.41
C LEU A 31 21.28 -19.88 -2.76
N GLU A 32 22.21 -18.92 -2.73
CA GLU A 32 23.54 -19.09 -2.13
C GLU A 32 23.57 -18.91 -0.61
N LYS A 33 22.87 -17.90 -0.07
CA LYS A 33 22.96 -17.51 1.34
C LYS A 33 21.71 -17.82 2.17
N GLY A 34 20.61 -18.18 1.51
CA GLY A 34 19.36 -18.59 2.15
C GLY A 34 18.76 -17.55 3.12
N ILE A 35 17.98 -18.08 4.05
CA ILE A 35 17.22 -17.31 5.05
C ILE A 35 18.13 -16.59 6.06
N GLU A 36 19.38 -17.02 6.23
CA GLU A 36 20.33 -16.35 7.13
C GLU A 36 20.63 -14.93 6.66
N TYR A 37 20.87 -14.74 5.36
CA TYR A 37 21.11 -13.40 4.83
C TYR A 37 19.82 -12.59 4.71
N ALA A 38 18.69 -13.25 4.37
CA ALA A 38 17.39 -12.59 4.35
C ALA A 38 17.02 -12.04 5.75
N GLY A 39 17.29 -12.79 6.81
CA GLY A 39 17.04 -12.39 8.20
C GLY A 39 17.89 -11.20 8.65
N LYS A 40 19.17 -11.15 8.28
CA LYS A 40 20.03 -9.96 8.48
C LYS A 40 19.46 -8.71 7.83
N LEU A 41 19.05 -8.80 6.55
CA LEU A 41 18.45 -7.67 5.83
C LEU A 41 17.10 -7.26 6.45
N ALA A 42 16.27 -8.22 6.83
CA ALA A 42 14.99 -7.96 7.49
C ALA A 42 15.17 -7.28 8.86
N LEU A 43 16.19 -7.66 9.62
CA LEU A 43 16.56 -7.01 10.87
C LEU A 43 17.04 -5.56 10.64
N GLU A 44 17.88 -5.31 9.64
CA GLU A 44 18.30 -3.96 9.28
C GLU A 44 17.11 -3.08 8.86
N ASN A 45 16.23 -3.61 8.00
CA ASN A 45 15.00 -2.91 7.58
C ASN A 45 14.09 -2.61 8.79
N SER A 46 13.89 -3.58 9.68
CA SER A 46 13.06 -3.41 10.89
C SER A 46 13.67 -2.41 11.87
N THR A 47 15.01 -2.36 11.95
CA THR A 47 15.75 -1.43 12.80
C THR A 47 15.68 0.01 12.27
N ASP A 48 15.69 0.21 10.97
CA ASP A 48 15.61 1.54 10.37
C ASP A 48 14.20 2.11 10.31
N LEU A 49 13.16 1.27 10.36
CA LEU A 49 11.77 1.72 10.33
C LEU A 49 11.49 2.75 11.43
N ILE A 50 11.98 2.53 12.66
CA ILE A 50 11.76 3.46 13.77
C ILE A 50 12.31 4.87 13.47
N LYS A 51 13.48 4.96 12.81
CA LYS A 51 14.11 6.25 12.46
C LYS A 51 13.24 7.03 11.47
N ILE A 52 12.61 6.32 10.52
CA ILE A 52 11.65 6.94 9.59
C ILE A 52 10.42 7.43 10.35
N LEU A 53 9.89 6.65 11.29
CA LEU A 53 8.74 7.05 12.11
C LEU A 53 9.06 8.27 12.99
N GLU A 54 10.22 8.30 13.62
CA GLU A 54 10.71 9.44 14.42
C GLU A 54 10.86 10.70 13.55
N TRP A 55 11.46 10.55 12.37
CA TRP A 55 11.57 11.65 11.41
C TRP A 55 10.19 12.15 10.97
N ASN A 56 9.23 11.24 10.73
CA ASN A 56 7.85 11.61 10.39
C ASN A 56 7.20 12.43 11.50
N VAL A 57 7.32 12.00 12.76
CA VAL A 57 6.79 12.77 13.90
C VAL A 57 7.42 14.16 13.97
N LYS A 58 8.75 14.25 13.84
CA LYS A 58 9.49 15.52 13.86
C LYS A 58 9.02 16.48 12.76
N ASN A 59 8.63 15.94 11.60
CA ASN A 59 8.14 16.70 10.45
C ASN A 59 6.61 16.74 10.35
N LYS A 60 5.90 16.44 11.44
CA LYS A 60 4.43 16.49 11.54
C LYS A 60 3.69 15.59 10.52
N ILE A 61 4.36 14.55 10.02
CA ILE A 61 3.76 13.53 9.13
C ILE A 61 3.19 12.41 9.99
N LYS A 62 1.88 12.19 9.87
CA LYS A 62 1.12 11.18 10.64
C LYS A 62 0.58 10.05 9.79
N PHE A 63 0.96 9.97 8.51
CA PHE A 63 0.51 8.91 7.62
C PHE A 63 1.70 8.39 6.79
N PHE A 64 1.94 7.08 6.82
CA PHE A 64 3.05 6.46 6.11
C PHE A 64 2.66 5.10 5.55
N ARG A 65 3.03 4.84 4.28
CA ARG A 65 2.94 3.51 3.69
C ARG A 65 4.30 2.82 3.81
N ILE A 66 4.34 1.73 4.55
CA ILE A 66 5.55 0.93 4.72
C ILE A 66 5.86 0.18 3.43
N SER A 67 7.16 0.00 3.15
CA SER A 67 7.64 -0.81 2.03
C SER A 67 7.18 -2.26 2.14
N SER A 68 6.83 -2.88 1.01
CA SER A 68 6.59 -4.33 0.95
C SER A 68 7.89 -5.15 1.04
N ASP A 69 9.05 -4.51 0.82
CA ASP A 69 10.36 -5.18 0.76
C ASP A 69 11.04 -5.31 2.13
N VAL A 70 10.31 -5.16 3.24
CA VAL A 70 10.88 -5.27 4.60
C VAL A 70 11.50 -6.66 4.81
N PHE A 71 10.84 -7.70 4.30
CA PHE A 71 11.31 -9.09 4.33
C PHE A 71 11.63 -9.56 2.90
N PRO A 72 12.91 -9.59 2.49
CA PRO A 72 13.29 -10.02 1.15
C PRO A 72 12.95 -11.50 0.95
N TRP A 73 12.34 -11.85 -0.19
CA TRP A 73 11.97 -13.23 -0.54
C TRP A 73 11.03 -13.92 0.44
N ALA A 74 10.22 -13.16 1.20
CA ALA A 74 9.33 -13.71 2.22
C ALA A 74 8.34 -14.77 1.72
N SER A 75 8.06 -14.83 0.41
CA SER A 75 7.25 -15.90 -0.18
C SER A 75 7.90 -17.29 -0.12
N GLU A 76 9.21 -17.35 0.09
CA GLU A 76 10.01 -18.59 0.03
C GLU A 76 10.30 -19.20 1.41
N TYR A 77 9.89 -18.55 2.50
CA TYR A 77 10.13 -19.00 3.87
C TYR A 77 9.07 -18.47 4.85
N LYS A 78 9.02 -19.00 6.07
CA LYS A 78 8.18 -18.42 7.14
C LYS A 78 9.00 -17.41 7.93
N ILE A 79 8.43 -16.24 8.25
CA ILE A 79 9.16 -15.18 8.99
C ILE A 79 9.71 -15.71 10.32
N GLN A 80 8.98 -16.60 10.99
CA GLN A 80 9.40 -17.26 12.24
C GLN A 80 10.63 -18.17 12.12
N ASP A 81 11.00 -18.61 10.91
CA ASP A 81 12.16 -19.47 10.67
C ASP A 81 13.45 -18.64 10.50
N LEU A 82 13.35 -17.31 10.44
CA LEU A 82 14.51 -16.42 10.37
C LEU A 82 15.35 -16.51 11.65
N PRO A 83 16.69 -16.62 11.57
CA PRO A 83 17.56 -16.63 12.75
C PRO A 83 17.36 -15.40 13.65
N GLU A 84 17.11 -14.24 13.06
CA GLU A 84 16.90 -12.96 13.74
C GLU A 84 15.45 -12.74 14.20
N TYR A 85 14.54 -13.72 14.06
CA TYR A 85 13.10 -13.55 14.27
C TYR A 85 12.74 -12.86 15.59
N ASN A 86 13.30 -13.30 16.72
CA ASN A 86 12.98 -12.72 18.03
C ASN A 86 13.36 -11.24 18.12
N THR A 87 14.49 -10.86 17.54
CA THR A 87 14.96 -9.47 17.51
C THR A 87 14.10 -8.64 16.57
N ILE A 88 13.78 -9.17 15.38
CA ILE A 88 12.87 -8.53 14.42
C ILE A 88 11.51 -8.27 15.07
N LYS A 89 10.91 -9.28 15.69
CA LYS A 89 9.63 -9.16 16.40
C LYS A 89 9.66 -8.06 17.45
N LYS A 90 10.72 -8.00 18.27
CA LYS A 90 10.90 -6.92 19.25
C LYS A 90 10.96 -5.54 18.58
N LYS A 91 11.76 -5.39 17.52
CA LYS A 91 11.90 -4.12 16.78
C LYS A 91 10.60 -3.67 16.10
N LEU A 92 9.86 -4.59 15.51
CA LEU A 92 8.57 -4.28 14.91
C LEU A 92 7.52 -3.90 15.96
N GLY A 93 7.49 -4.58 17.11
CA GLY A 93 6.67 -4.19 18.25
C GLY A 93 7.01 -2.79 18.78
N GLU A 94 8.29 -2.44 18.87
CA GLU A 94 8.76 -1.07 19.20
C GLU A 94 8.20 -0.05 18.19
N CYS A 95 8.30 -0.33 16.88
CA CYS A 95 7.79 0.54 15.82
C CYS A 95 6.27 0.74 15.89
N GLY A 96 5.50 -0.33 16.09
CA GLY A 96 4.05 -0.21 16.17
C GLY A 96 3.57 0.47 17.44
N ASN A 97 4.24 0.26 18.58
CA ASN A 97 3.97 1.01 19.81
C ASN A 97 4.27 2.50 19.63
N TYR A 98 5.41 2.84 19.02
CA TYR A 98 5.75 4.23 18.70
C TYR A 98 4.71 4.87 17.78
N ALA A 99 4.27 4.16 16.73
CA ALA A 99 3.23 4.63 15.83
C ALA A 99 1.90 4.90 16.56
N LYS A 100 1.45 3.99 17.44
CA LYS A 100 0.24 4.17 18.25
C LYS A 100 0.34 5.40 19.17
N GLN A 101 1.45 5.52 19.92
CA GLN A 101 1.69 6.64 20.84
C GLN A 101 1.72 8.00 20.14
N ASN A 102 2.24 8.04 18.91
CA ASN A 102 2.39 9.27 18.15
C ASN A 102 1.26 9.50 17.12
N GLY A 103 0.23 8.66 17.10
CA GLY A 103 -0.89 8.78 16.17
C GLY A 103 -0.50 8.61 14.69
N ILE A 104 0.53 7.82 14.38
CA ILE A 104 0.92 7.52 13.00
C ILE A 104 0.03 6.40 12.46
N ARG A 105 -0.62 6.67 11.32
CA ARG A 105 -1.33 5.68 10.53
C ARG A 105 -0.36 4.96 9.59
N LEU A 106 -0.31 3.64 9.70
CA LEU A 106 0.57 2.77 8.92
C LEU A 106 -0.23 1.88 7.99
N THR A 107 0.17 1.80 6.73
CA THR A 107 -0.49 1.01 5.68
C THR A 107 0.50 0.33 4.76
N ALA A 108 0.02 -0.60 3.94
CA ALA A 108 0.79 -1.27 2.90
C ALA A 108 0.03 -1.27 1.56
N HIS A 109 0.76 -1.37 0.47
CA HIS A 109 0.23 -1.58 -0.88
C HIS A 109 1.14 -2.58 -1.59
N PRO A 110 0.88 -3.90 -1.43
CA PRO A 110 1.63 -4.95 -2.09
C PRO A 110 1.65 -4.76 -3.61
N GLY A 111 2.74 -5.18 -4.26
CA GLY A 111 2.97 -4.91 -5.67
C GLY A 111 1.90 -5.48 -6.62
N PRO A 112 1.92 -5.09 -7.90
CA PRO A 112 0.89 -5.41 -8.90
C PRO A 112 0.74 -6.91 -9.23
N PHE A 113 1.63 -7.76 -8.71
CA PHE A 113 1.56 -9.21 -8.86
C PHE A 113 0.52 -9.86 -7.94
N ASN A 114 -0.04 -9.11 -7.00
CA ASN A 114 -1.14 -9.53 -6.14
C ASN A 114 -2.48 -9.41 -6.87
N VAL A 115 -2.91 -10.49 -7.54
CA VAL A 115 -4.06 -10.49 -8.45
C VAL A 115 -5.09 -11.53 -8.03
N LEU A 116 -5.96 -11.17 -7.09
CA LEU A 116 -7.03 -12.05 -6.58
C LEU A 116 -8.08 -12.40 -7.64
N VAL A 117 -8.18 -11.64 -8.74
CA VAL A 117 -9.12 -11.91 -9.83
C VAL A 117 -8.58 -12.90 -10.88
N SER A 118 -7.33 -13.36 -10.72
CA SER A 118 -6.68 -14.26 -11.66
C SER A 118 -7.44 -15.59 -11.80
N PRO A 119 -7.63 -16.11 -13.03
CA PRO A 119 -8.11 -17.47 -13.26
C PRO A 119 -7.01 -18.53 -13.04
N ASN A 120 -5.75 -18.12 -12.95
CA ASN A 120 -4.62 -19.02 -12.70
C ASN A 120 -4.42 -19.22 -11.19
N GLU A 121 -4.65 -20.45 -10.72
CA GLU A 121 -4.54 -20.83 -9.30
C GLU A 121 -3.15 -20.56 -8.71
N LYS A 122 -2.07 -20.73 -9.47
CA LYS A 122 -0.72 -20.43 -8.99
C LYS A 122 -0.54 -18.95 -8.67
N VAL A 123 -1.09 -18.06 -9.50
CA VAL A 123 -1.07 -16.61 -9.25
C VAL A 123 -1.88 -16.26 -8.01
N VAL A 124 -3.05 -16.89 -7.84
CA VAL A 124 -3.91 -16.71 -6.66
C VAL A 124 -3.21 -17.19 -5.39
N ASN A 125 -2.60 -18.38 -5.41
CA ASN A 125 -1.88 -18.93 -4.26
C ASN A 125 -0.70 -18.03 -3.86
N ASN A 126 0.08 -17.56 -4.83
CA ASN A 126 1.17 -16.62 -4.57
C ASN A 126 0.65 -15.29 -3.99
N THR A 127 -0.47 -14.79 -4.50
CA THR A 127 -1.14 -13.59 -3.96
C THR A 127 -1.57 -13.80 -2.51
N ILE A 128 -2.19 -14.96 -2.19
CA ILE A 128 -2.62 -15.27 -0.83
C ILE A 128 -1.41 -15.33 0.13
N ILE A 129 -0.30 -15.94 -0.31
CA ILE A 129 0.94 -15.99 0.48
C ILE A 129 1.47 -14.58 0.75
N ASP A 130 1.66 -13.76 -0.29
CA ASP A 130 2.21 -12.40 -0.15
C ASP A 130 1.32 -11.49 0.69
N LEU A 131 0.00 -11.54 0.50
CA LEU A 131 -0.92 -10.79 1.34
C LEU A 131 -0.89 -11.25 2.80
N ASN A 132 -0.84 -12.56 3.06
CA ASN A 132 -0.75 -13.09 4.42
C ASN A 132 0.55 -12.68 5.12
N ILE A 133 1.66 -12.58 4.39
CA ILE A 133 2.93 -12.03 4.90
C ILE A 133 2.75 -10.58 5.34
N HIS A 134 2.04 -9.74 4.57
CA HIS A 134 1.74 -8.36 4.99
C HIS A 134 0.82 -8.32 6.23
N GLY A 135 -0.12 -9.24 6.35
CA GLY A 135 -0.94 -9.40 7.55
C GLY A 135 -0.11 -9.78 8.78
N GLU A 136 0.75 -10.79 8.65
CA GLU A 136 1.68 -11.23 9.70
C GLU A 136 2.62 -10.10 10.11
N PHE A 137 3.18 -9.37 9.15
CA PHE A 137 4.02 -8.20 9.41
C PHE A 137 3.32 -7.16 10.29
N PHE A 138 2.05 -6.82 10.00
CA PHE A 138 1.29 -5.87 10.81
C PHE A 138 0.88 -6.44 12.18
N ASP A 139 0.71 -7.75 12.30
CA ASP A 139 0.49 -8.39 13.59
C ASP A 139 1.78 -8.41 14.44
N LEU A 140 2.96 -8.59 13.84
CA LEU A 140 4.26 -8.48 14.55
C LEU A 140 4.51 -7.06 15.07
N MET A 141 3.97 -6.05 14.41
CA MET A 141 3.97 -4.66 14.89
C MET A 141 2.90 -4.38 15.95
N ASP A 142 2.07 -5.36 16.31
CA ASP A 142 0.93 -5.16 17.24
C ASP A 142 0.01 -4.00 16.79
N LEU A 143 -0.24 -3.92 15.48
CA LEU A 143 -1.20 -3.00 14.88
C LEU A 143 -2.60 -3.60 14.89
N LYS A 144 -3.60 -2.77 15.21
CA LYS A 144 -5.00 -3.21 15.25
C LYS A 144 -5.43 -3.83 13.91
N ARG A 145 -6.06 -5.00 13.99
CA ARG A 145 -6.73 -5.68 12.87
C ARG A 145 -7.96 -4.88 12.41
N SER A 146 -7.75 -3.89 11.55
CA SER A 146 -8.80 -3.04 10.98
C SER A 146 -8.31 -2.30 9.74
N THR A 147 -9.22 -1.80 8.92
CA THR A 147 -8.92 -0.99 7.72
C THR A 147 -8.29 0.38 8.05
N TYR A 148 -8.16 0.75 9.33
CA TYR A 148 -7.26 1.84 9.74
C TYR A 148 -5.82 1.56 9.30
N ASN A 149 -5.36 0.30 9.46
CA ASN A 149 -4.07 -0.19 9.00
C ASN A 149 -4.24 -0.99 7.70
N LYS A 150 -4.78 -0.35 6.66
CA LYS A 150 -5.15 -1.04 5.43
C LYS A 150 -3.98 -1.73 4.72
N ILE A 151 -4.30 -2.86 4.08
CA ILE A 151 -3.50 -3.49 3.04
C ILE A 151 -4.28 -3.28 1.74
N ASN A 152 -3.75 -2.45 0.87
CA ASN A 152 -4.45 -2.04 -0.34
C ASN A 152 -4.01 -2.88 -1.53
N ILE A 153 -4.92 -3.24 -2.43
CA ILE A 153 -4.58 -3.87 -3.71
C ILE A 153 -5.49 -3.37 -4.83
N HIS A 154 -5.05 -3.59 -6.06
CA HIS A 154 -5.87 -3.45 -7.25
C HIS A 154 -6.56 -4.77 -7.61
N CYS A 155 -7.59 -4.69 -8.45
CA CYS A 155 -8.07 -5.87 -9.16
C CYS A 155 -7.15 -6.23 -10.32
N ASN A 156 -6.59 -5.23 -11.02
CA ASN A 156 -5.78 -5.39 -12.22
C ASN A 156 -6.55 -6.07 -13.38
N GLY A 157 -6.52 -7.40 -13.48
CA GLY A 157 -6.93 -8.13 -14.69
C GLY A 157 -8.43 -8.35 -14.85
N VAL A 158 -9.00 -8.02 -16.01
CA VAL A 158 -10.43 -8.32 -16.31
C VAL A 158 -10.68 -9.73 -16.82
N TYR A 159 -9.68 -10.36 -17.45
CA TYR A 159 -9.77 -11.72 -17.99
C TYR A 159 -11.04 -12.00 -18.81
N GLY A 160 -11.41 -11.05 -19.68
CA GLY A 160 -12.55 -11.14 -20.60
C GLY A 160 -13.88 -10.66 -20.03
N ASP A 161 -14.16 -10.89 -18.74
CA ASP A 161 -15.42 -10.50 -18.10
C ASP A 161 -15.20 -9.96 -16.67
N LYS A 162 -15.56 -8.69 -16.46
CA LYS A 162 -15.40 -8.00 -15.16
C LYS A 162 -16.17 -8.71 -14.05
N ILE A 163 -17.41 -9.14 -14.31
CA ILE A 163 -18.26 -9.72 -13.27
C ILE A 163 -17.67 -11.05 -12.78
N SER A 164 -17.33 -11.95 -13.70
CA SER A 164 -16.67 -13.22 -13.37
C SER A 164 -15.33 -13.02 -12.67
N ALA A 165 -14.57 -11.99 -13.05
CA ALA A 165 -13.31 -11.64 -12.39
C ALA A 165 -13.50 -11.13 -10.96
N MET A 166 -14.49 -10.27 -10.71
CA MET A 166 -14.82 -9.82 -9.36
C MET A 166 -15.43 -10.93 -8.50
N ASP A 167 -16.14 -11.89 -9.10
CA ASP A 167 -16.58 -13.09 -8.39
C ASP A 167 -15.40 -13.97 -7.94
N ARG A 168 -14.36 -14.09 -8.77
CA ARG A 168 -13.10 -14.72 -8.36
C ARG A 168 -12.43 -13.94 -7.23
N PHE A 169 -12.40 -12.60 -7.29
CA PHE A 169 -11.92 -11.77 -6.18
C PHE A 169 -12.59 -12.17 -4.86
N CYS A 170 -13.93 -12.15 -4.85
CA CYS A 170 -14.73 -12.38 -3.65
C CYS A 170 -14.57 -13.82 -3.12
N ARG A 171 -14.40 -14.80 -4.02
CA ARG A 171 -14.12 -16.19 -3.65
C ARG A 171 -12.74 -16.34 -3.02
N ASN A 172 -11.72 -15.79 -3.68
CA ASN A 172 -10.32 -15.91 -3.25
C ASN A 172 -10.06 -15.12 -1.96
N PHE A 173 -10.77 -14.00 -1.74
CA PHE A 173 -10.77 -13.28 -0.48
C PHE A 173 -11.08 -14.17 0.72
N LYS A 174 -11.97 -15.17 0.57
CA LYS A 174 -12.33 -16.11 1.64
C LYS A 174 -11.16 -16.99 2.09
N ASN A 175 -10.13 -17.13 1.26
CA ASN A 175 -8.94 -17.94 1.57
C ASN A 175 -7.83 -17.12 2.27
N LEU A 176 -7.99 -15.80 2.38
CA LEU A 176 -7.06 -14.94 3.10
C LEU A 176 -7.16 -15.16 4.61
N SER A 177 -6.06 -14.94 5.32
CA SER A 177 -6.06 -14.95 6.79
C SER A 177 -6.97 -13.85 7.35
N ASN A 178 -7.46 -14.04 8.59
CA ASN A 178 -8.25 -13.00 9.26
C ASN A 178 -7.47 -11.69 9.45
N SER A 179 -6.15 -11.80 9.56
CA SER A 179 -5.24 -10.65 9.60
C SER A 179 -5.37 -9.79 8.35
N VAL A 180 -5.41 -10.40 7.16
CA VAL A 180 -5.58 -9.68 5.90
C VAL A 180 -7.03 -9.25 5.69
N LYS A 181 -8.01 -10.16 5.89
CA LYS A 181 -9.43 -9.87 5.66
C LYS A 181 -9.92 -8.64 6.42
N SER A 182 -9.44 -8.43 7.64
CA SER A 182 -9.79 -7.27 8.48
C SER A 182 -9.15 -5.95 8.04
N ARG A 183 -8.18 -5.99 7.13
CA ARG A 183 -7.37 -4.84 6.69
C ARG A 183 -7.48 -4.55 5.20
N LEU A 184 -7.94 -5.51 4.40
CA LEU A 184 -7.91 -5.40 2.94
C LEU A 184 -8.80 -4.25 2.44
N THR A 185 -8.28 -3.47 1.50
CA THR A 185 -9.04 -2.50 0.69
C THR A 185 -8.77 -2.73 -0.78
N VAL A 186 -9.66 -2.24 -1.63
CA VAL A 186 -9.50 -2.30 -3.09
C VAL A 186 -9.47 -0.90 -3.69
N GLU A 187 -8.65 -0.67 -4.71
CA GLU A 187 -8.44 0.64 -5.33
C GLU A 187 -8.80 0.63 -6.82
N ASN A 188 -9.38 1.72 -7.33
CA ASN A 188 -9.69 1.87 -8.76
C ASN A 188 -8.43 1.88 -9.62
N ASP A 189 -8.51 1.26 -10.80
CA ASP A 189 -7.38 1.02 -11.71
C ASP A 189 -7.16 2.16 -12.72
N ASP A 190 -5.99 2.17 -13.36
CA ASP A 190 -5.48 3.24 -14.23
C ASP A 190 -5.69 3.02 -15.74
N LYS A 191 -6.57 2.06 -16.10
CA LYS A 191 -6.94 1.77 -17.50
C LYS A 191 -8.43 1.71 -17.67
N GLU A 192 -8.92 2.28 -18.77
CA GLU A 192 -10.34 2.34 -19.12
C GLU A 192 -11.04 0.98 -19.07
N THR A 193 -10.36 -0.07 -19.55
CA THR A 193 -10.91 -1.42 -19.58
C THR A 193 -10.93 -2.12 -18.22
N MET A 194 -10.24 -1.59 -17.21
CA MET A 194 -10.14 -2.14 -15.85
C MET A 194 -11.25 -1.58 -14.94
N TYR A 195 -11.00 -1.39 -13.64
CA TYR A 195 -12.07 -1.21 -12.66
C TYR A 195 -12.16 0.23 -12.14
N SER A 196 -13.31 0.86 -12.39
CA SER A 196 -13.68 2.15 -11.79
C SER A 196 -14.22 1.96 -10.37
N VAL A 197 -14.39 3.06 -9.62
CA VAL A 197 -15.09 3.00 -8.31
C VAL A 197 -16.48 2.37 -8.44
N LYS A 198 -17.19 2.66 -9.54
CA LYS A 198 -18.52 2.11 -9.81
C LYS A 198 -18.48 0.58 -9.95
N ASP A 199 -17.46 0.04 -10.63
CA ASP A 199 -17.27 -1.40 -10.75
C ASP A 199 -16.97 -2.02 -9.38
N LEU A 200 -16.06 -1.40 -8.61
CA LEU A 200 -15.61 -1.90 -7.31
C LEU A 200 -16.71 -1.96 -6.25
N MET A 201 -17.82 -1.22 -6.42
CA MET A 201 -19.01 -1.39 -5.58
C MET A 201 -19.56 -2.81 -5.62
N TYR A 202 -19.37 -3.56 -6.71
CA TYR A 202 -19.76 -4.97 -6.77
C TYR A 202 -19.00 -5.81 -5.72
N ILE A 203 -17.69 -5.59 -5.58
CA ILE A 203 -16.87 -6.26 -4.56
C ILE A 203 -17.27 -5.78 -3.17
N HIS A 204 -17.40 -4.46 -2.98
CA HIS A 204 -17.83 -3.89 -1.70
C HIS A 204 -19.15 -4.48 -1.22
N ASN A 205 -20.17 -4.54 -2.08
CA ASN A 205 -21.49 -5.06 -1.74
C ASN A 205 -21.47 -6.55 -1.40
N LYS A 206 -20.52 -7.34 -1.94
CA LYS A 206 -20.42 -8.78 -1.68
C LYS A 206 -19.63 -9.14 -0.43
N ILE A 207 -18.54 -8.43 -0.13
CA ILE A 207 -17.60 -8.81 0.94
C ILE A 207 -17.27 -7.68 1.93
N GLY A 208 -17.81 -6.48 1.73
CA GLY A 208 -17.74 -5.37 2.67
C GLY A 208 -16.38 -4.67 2.79
N ILE A 209 -15.41 -4.94 1.89
CA ILE A 209 -14.11 -4.26 1.94
C ILE A 209 -14.23 -2.80 1.45
N PRO A 210 -13.53 -1.83 2.07
CA PRO A 210 -13.56 -0.45 1.61
C PRO A 210 -12.86 -0.23 0.27
N ILE A 211 -13.31 0.80 -0.43
CA ILE A 211 -12.72 1.28 -1.68
C ILE A 211 -11.81 2.47 -1.38
N VAL A 212 -10.54 2.36 -1.76
CA VAL A 212 -9.60 3.49 -1.79
C VAL A 212 -9.80 4.20 -3.12
N PHE A 213 -10.11 5.49 -3.06
CA PHE A 213 -10.20 6.32 -4.25
C PHE A 213 -8.83 6.84 -4.64
N ASP A 214 -8.40 6.58 -5.88
CA ASP A 214 -7.25 7.22 -6.49
C ASP A 214 -7.69 8.22 -7.55
N TYR A 215 -7.32 9.49 -7.33
CA TYR A 215 -7.68 10.63 -8.18
C TYR A 215 -7.05 10.55 -9.57
N HIS A 216 -5.84 10.04 -9.68
CA HIS A 216 -5.10 9.96 -10.94
C HIS A 216 -5.61 8.81 -11.80
N HIS A 217 -5.82 7.64 -11.20
CA HIS A 217 -6.42 6.48 -11.84
C HIS A 217 -7.84 6.77 -12.34
N HIS A 218 -8.64 7.52 -11.58
CA HIS A 218 -10.00 7.89 -11.96
C HIS A 218 -10.07 8.64 -13.30
N LYS A 219 -9.04 9.39 -13.67
CA LYS A 219 -8.95 10.08 -14.97
C LYS A 219 -8.91 9.11 -16.15
N PHE A 220 -8.46 7.86 -15.92
CA PHE A 220 -8.34 6.82 -16.94
C PHE A 220 -9.47 5.80 -16.88
N CYS A 221 -10.06 5.59 -15.69
CA CYS A 221 -11.18 4.68 -15.49
C CYS A 221 -12.26 5.32 -14.60
N SER A 222 -13.02 6.26 -15.18
CA SER A 222 -14.02 7.03 -14.41
C SER A 222 -15.31 6.25 -14.13
N GLY A 223 -15.63 5.26 -14.97
CA GLY A 223 -16.92 4.56 -14.93
C GLY A 223 -18.12 5.48 -15.21
N GLY A 224 -17.88 6.63 -15.85
CA GLY A 224 -18.89 7.66 -16.13
C GLY A 224 -19.27 8.53 -14.93
N LEU A 225 -18.57 8.41 -13.80
CA LEU A 225 -18.77 9.28 -12.64
C LEU A 225 -17.88 10.52 -12.73
N SER A 226 -18.33 11.63 -12.16
CA SER A 226 -17.46 12.77 -11.86
C SER A 226 -16.48 12.41 -10.75
N GLU A 227 -15.35 13.11 -10.65
CA GLU A 227 -14.36 12.91 -9.58
C GLU A 227 -15.00 13.05 -8.20
N LYS A 228 -15.87 14.06 -8.02
CA LYS A 228 -16.62 14.32 -6.79
C LYS A 228 -17.56 13.16 -6.43
N ASP A 229 -18.31 12.65 -7.40
CA ASP A 229 -19.27 11.58 -7.15
C ASP A 229 -18.56 10.24 -6.89
N ALA A 230 -17.47 9.97 -7.61
CA ALA A 230 -16.63 8.81 -7.38
C ALA A 230 -15.96 8.85 -5.99
N LEU A 231 -15.42 10.00 -5.59
CA LEU A 231 -14.87 10.18 -4.24
C LEU A 231 -15.94 9.91 -3.18
N LYS A 232 -17.12 10.53 -3.30
CA LYS A 232 -18.21 10.37 -2.32
C LYS A 232 -18.71 8.93 -2.25
N LEU A 233 -18.78 8.25 -3.39
CA LEU A 233 -19.15 6.84 -3.45
C LEU A 233 -18.11 5.98 -2.74
N ALA A 234 -16.82 6.13 -3.05
CA ALA A 234 -15.74 5.40 -2.36
C ALA A 234 -15.73 5.72 -0.85
N TYR A 235 -15.88 6.99 -0.47
CA TYR A 235 -15.96 7.46 0.92
C TYR A 235 -17.06 6.73 1.70
N SER A 236 -18.22 6.49 1.08
CA SER A 236 -19.35 5.81 1.71
C SER A 236 -19.08 4.34 2.09
N THR A 237 -18.06 3.72 1.52
CA THR A 237 -17.71 2.31 1.76
C THR A 237 -16.88 2.08 3.02
N TRP A 238 -16.36 3.14 3.64
CA TRP A 238 -15.50 3.04 4.81
C TRP A 238 -16.30 2.96 6.11
N PRO A 239 -15.82 2.23 7.13
CA PRO A 239 -16.43 2.22 8.45
C PRO A 239 -16.52 3.64 9.04
N LYS A 240 -17.67 3.99 9.63
CA LYS A 240 -17.95 5.35 10.14
C LYS A 240 -16.91 5.91 11.10
N ASN A 241 -16.23 5.04 11.86
CA ASN A 241 -15.22 5.40 12.85
C ASN A 241 -13.78 5.36 12.31
N ILE A 242 -13.60 5.12 11.01
CA ILE A 242 -12.30 5.09 10.36
C ILE A 242 -12.30 6.13 9.26
N LYS A 243 -11.44 7.14 9.41
CA LYS A 243 -11.20 8.15 8.38
C LYS A 243 -10.79 7.47 7.06
N PRO A 244 -11.43 7.73 5.92
CA PRO A 244 -11.04 7.13 4.66
C PRO A 244 -9.64 7.56 4.20
N ILE A 245 -9.00 6.69 3.42
CA ILE A 245 -7.76 7.02 2.72
C ILE A 245 -8.07 7.16 1.23
N VAL A 246 -7.51 8.21 0.65
CA VAL A 246 -7.45 8.42 -0.80
C VAL A 246 -6.00 8.45 -1.27
N HIS A 247 -5.76 8.10 -2.52
CA HIS A 247 -4.46 8.19 -3.15
C HIS A 247 -4.44 9.34 -4.15
N TYR A 248 -3.33 10.08 -4.16
CA TYR A 248 -3.18 11.23 -5.03
C TYR A 248 -1.81 11.23 -5.72
N SER A 249 -1.82 11.40 -7.03
CA SER A 249 -0.63 11.63 -7.83
C SER A 249 -0.96 12.59 -8.98
N GLU A 250 0.10 13.15 -9.58
CA GLU A 250 0.00 13.97 -10.78
C GLU A 250 0.77 13.30 -11.93
N SER A 251 0.37 13.62 -13.17
CA SER A 251 0.98 13.02 -14.36
C SER A 251 2.33 13.67 -14.67
N LYS A 252 3.37 12.84 -14.77
CA LYS A 252 4.69 13.25 -15.27
C LYS A 252 4.62 13.81 -16.70
N ALA A 253 3.82 13.18 -17.55
CA ALA A 253 3.63 13.61 -18.94
C ALA A 253 3.08 15.04 -19.02
N VAL A 254 2.11 15.39 -18.16
CA VAL A 254 1.54 16.74 -18.07
C VAL A 254 2.56 17.73 -17.49
N HIS A 255 3.32 17.33 -16.47
CA HIS A 255 4.33 18.21 -15.85
C HIS A 255 5.44 18.59 -16.81
N GLU A 256 5.93 17.62 -17.58
CA GLU A 256 7.03 17.81 -18.53
C GLU A 256 6.54 18.21 -19.93
N LYS A 257 5.22 18.33 -20.14
CA LYS A 257 4.59 18.57 -21.45
C LYS A 257 5.12 17.61 -22.52
N ASN A 258 5.30 16.34 -22.14
CA ASN A 258 5.95 15.33 -22.96
C ASN A 258 5.03 14.13 -23.20
N ASN A 259 4.41 14.11 -24.37
CA ASN A 259 3.46 13.07 -24.77
C ASN A 259 4.11 11.69 -25.05
N LYS A 260 5.44 11.59 -25.03
CA LYS A 260 6.14 10.29 -25.11
C LYS A 260 6.15 9.56 -23.76
N ILE A 261 5.91 10.27 -22.67
CA ILE A 261 5.77 9.69 -21.33
C ILE A 261 4.35 9.15 -21.20
N ARG A 262 4.22 7.93 -20.67
CA ARG A 262 2.91 7.34 -20.40
C ARG A 262 2.11 8.26 -19.47
N PRO A 263 0.84 8.57 -19.79
CA PRO A 263 0.08 9.54 -19.00
C PRO A 263 -0.16 9.10 -17.55
N GLN A 264 -0.15 7.78 -17.29
CA GLN A 264 -0.24 7.18 -15.95
C GLN A 264 1.03 7.40 -15.11
N ALA A 265 2.18 7.72 -15.70
CA ALA A 265 3.43 7.84 -14.95
C ALA A 265 3.34 8.97 -13.91
N HIS A 266 3.65 8.65 -12.65
CA HIS A 266 3.63 9.64 -11.56
C HIS A 266 4.75 10.65 -11.71
N SER A 267 4.43 11.91 -11.44
CA SER A 267 5.39 13.01 -11.34
C SER A 267 6.32 12.86 -10.12
N ASP A 268 7.40 13.63 -10.12
CA ASP A 268 8.32 13.68 -8.99
C ASP A 268 7.70 14.41 -7.80
N TYR A 269 7.00 15.53 -8.06
CA TYR A 269 6.34 16.37 -7.07
C TYR A 269 4.88 16.59 -7.43
N ILE A 270 4.07 16.93 -6.42
CA ILE A 270 2.73 17.48 -6.62
C ILE A 270 2.79 19.01 -6.58
N LYS A 271 1.92 19.67 -7.34
CA LYS A 271 1.82 21.14 -7.39
C LYS A 271 0.74 21.70 -6.47
N LYS A 272 -0.23 20.87 -6.09
CA LYS A 272 -1.35 21.24 -5.22
C LYS A 272 -1.89 20.02 -4.48
N LEU A 273 -2.75 20.27 -3.51
CA LEU A 273 -3.58 19.23 -2.91
C LEU A 273 -4.85 19.00 -3.76
N PRO A 274 -5.41 17.77 -3.78
CA PRO A 274 -6.68 17.50 -4.44
C PRO A 274 -7.84 18.18 -3.70
N ASP A 275 -8.92 18.47 -4.42
CA ASP A 275 -10.17 18.90 -3.79
C ASP A 275 -10.82 17.69 -3.09
N THR A 276 -11.07 17.81 -1.80
CA THR A 276 -11.71 16.75 -0.99
C THR A 276 -13.24 16.80 -1.09
N TYR A 277 -13.81 17.83 -1.71
CA TYR A 277 -15.24 18.04 -1.86
C TYR A 277 -16.02 17.98 -0.52
N GLY A 278 -15.35 18.37 0.57
CA GLY A 278 -15.89 18.35 1.93
C GLY A 278 -15.77 17.00 2.66
N CYS A 279 -15.15 15.98 2.06
CA CYS A 279 -14.88 14.69 2.70
C CYS A 279 -13.68 14.78 3.66
N ASP A 280 -13.85 14.34 4.91
CA ASP A 280 -12.73 14.22 5.85
C ASP A 280 -11.90 12.95 5.56
N VAL A 281 -10.77 13.11 4.89
CA VAL A 281 -9.91 12.01 4.42
C VAL A 281 -8.45 12.21 4.83
N ASP A 282 -7.69 11.12 4.82
CA ASP A 282 -6.22 11.14 4.78
C ASP A 282 -5.75 10.88 3.34
N ILE A 283 -4.68 11.57 2.91
CA ILE A 283 -4.21 11.53 1.52
C ILE A 283 -2.82 10.88 1.47
N MET A 284 -2.72 9.75 0.77
CA MET A 284 -1.44 9.14 0.42
C MET A 284 -0.96 9.74 -0.90
N VAL A 285 0.14 10.48 -0.87
CA VAL A 285 0.73 11.06 -2.08
C VAL A 285 1.69 10.07 -2.71
N GLU A 286 1.42 9.68 -3.94
CA GLU A 286 2.20 8.72 -4.71
C GLU A 286 3.09 9.42 -5.74
N SER A 287 4.16 10.05 -5.28
CA SER A 287 5.14 10.72 -6.14
C SER A 287 6.50 10.01 -6.12
N LYS A 288 7.42 10.39 -7.03
CA LYS A 288 8.80 9.87 -7.00
C LYS A 288 9.66 10.54 -5.94
N ALA A 289 9.40 11.80 -5.58
CA ALA A 289 10.17 12.53 -4.56
C ALA A 289 9.71 12.25 -3.11
N LYS A 290 8.67 11.42 -2.92
CA LYS A 290 8.28 10.89 -1.61
C LYS A 290 7.90 11.99 -0.61
N GLU A 291 8.51 12.02 0.57
CA GLU A 291 8.26 13.02 1.60
C GLU A 291 8.52 14.45 1.10
N LEU A 292 9.48 14.63 0.19
CA LEU A 292 9.79 15.94 -0.37
C LEU A 292 8.62 16.54 -1.17
N ALA A 293 7.72 15.68 -1.68
CA ALA A 293 6.53 16.13 -2.40
C ALA A 293 5.41 16.63 -1.48
N ILE A 294 5.42 16.24 -0.20
CA ILE A 294 4.36 16.63 0.75
C ILE A 294 4.81 17.70 1.73
N LEU A 295 6.12 17.80 2.02
CA LEU A 295 6.67 18.78 2.97
C LEU A 295 6.22 20.23 2.73
N PRO A 296 6.08 20.74 1.48
CA PRO A 296 5.58 22.10 1.25
C PRO A 296 4.13 22.34 1.68
N PHE A 297 3.38 21.29 2.02
CA PHE A 297 1.94 21.32 2.32
C PHE A 297 1.61 20.95 3.78
N ILE A 298 2.61 20.84 4.66
CA ILE A 298 2.50 20.44 6.07
C ILE A 298 2.90 21.60 6.98
#